data_AF-A0A811RYN8-F1
#
_entry.id   AF-A0A811RYN8-F1
#
_cell.length_a   1.000
_cell.length_b   1.000
_cell.length_c   1.000
_cell.angle_alpha   90.00
_cell.angle_beta   90.00
_cell.angle_gamma   90.00
#
_symmetry.space_group_name_H-M   'P 1'
#
loop_
_entity.id
_entity.type
_entity.pdbx_description
1 polymer ?
#
loop_
_entity_poly.entity_id
_entity_poly.type
_entity_poly.pdbx_seq_one_letter_code
_entity_poly.pdbx_strand_id
1 'polypeptide(L)'
;MAQQDKLIPCGPSLTFLGLVLKFVLDPIAMTIGSIAVGLRGDVVRVAIIQAAVPQSITSFMFAKEYGLHPDVLSTAVIIGMLISVPLIILFYVGLQGL
;
A
#
# COMPACT_ATOMS: atom_id res chain seq x y z
N MET A 1 -6.68 -18.65 -16.65
CA MET A 1 -5.91 -17.73 -15.80
C MET A 1 -6.40 -16.31 -16.07
N ALA A 2 -6.39 -15.40 -15.08
CA ALA A 2 -6.77 -13.98 -15.21
C ALA A 2 -8.26 -13.58 -15.36
N GLN A 3 -9.20 -14.32 -14.76
CA GLN A 3 -10.60 -13.85 -14.67
C GLN A 3 -11.03 -13.78 -13.21
N GLN A 4 -10.84 -12.60 -12.60
CA GLN A 4 -11.65 -12.19 -11.46
C GLN A 4 -12.92 -11.59 -12.06
N ASP A 5 -14.07 -12.27 -11.93
CA ASP A 5 -15.35 -11.83 -12.51
C ASP A 5 -15.90 -10.53 -11.87
N LYS A 6 -15.27 -10.04 -10.80
CA LYS A 6 -15.67 -8.84 -10.08
C LYS A 6 -14.47 -7.94 -9.79
N LEU A 7 -14.62 -6.64 -10.10
CA LEU A 7 -13.68 -5.59 -9.73
C LEU A 7 -13.64 -5.33 -8.20
N ILE A 8 -14.73 -5.63 -7.50
CA ILE A 8 -14.86 -5.51 -6.03
C ILE A 8 -15.60 -6.76 -5.51
N PRO A 9 -14.91 -7.85 -5.19
CA PRO A 9 -15.55 -9.10 -4.80
C PRO A 9 -15.80 -9.18 -3.29
N CYS A 10 -14.96 -8.56 -2.46
CA CYS A 10 -15.02 -8.64 -1.00
C CYS A 10 -15.89 -7.56 -0.33
N GLY A 11 -16.59 -6.73 -1.10
CA GLY A 11 -17.42 -5.66 -0.58
C GLY A 11 -16.63 -4.42 -0.10
N PRO A 12 -17.31 -3.29 0.10
CA PRO A 12 -16.67 -1.99 0.33
C PRO A 12 -15.93 -1.89 1.67
N SER A 13 -16.40 -2.58 2.72
CA SER A 13 -15.83 -2.49 4.07
C SER A 13 -14.43 -3.13 4.18
N LEU A 14 -14.25 -4.35 3.65
CA LEU A 14 -12.94 -5.02 3.63
C LEU A 14 -11.95 -4.30 2.72
N THR A 15 -12.45 -3.77 1.60
CA THR A 15 -11.65 -2.96 0.68
C THR A 15 -11.15 -1.69 1.36
N PHE A 16 -12.03 -0.97 2.06
CA PHE A 16 -11.66 0.24 2.80
C PHE A 16 -10.65 -0.05 3.92
N LEU A 17 -10.87 -1.14 4.67
CA LEU A 17 -9.94 -1.57 5.70
C LEU A 17 -8.54 -1.85 5.13
N GLY A 18 -8.46 -2.62 4.03
CA GLY A 18 -7.19 -2.91 3.35
C GLY A 18 -6.49 -1.65 2.84
N LEU A 19 -7.27 -0.68 2.34
CA LEU A 19 -6.75 0.60 1.90
C LEU A 19 -6.16 1.43 3.04
N VAL A 20 -6.87 1.51 4.18
CA VAL A 20 -6.40 2.23 5.37
C VAL A 20 -5.13 1.59 5.93
N LEU A 21 -5.08 0.27 6.02
CA LEU A 21 -3.88 -0.47 6.42
C LEU A 21 -2.69 -0.16 5.50
N LYS A 22 -2.90 -0.22 4.18
CA LYS A 22 -1.85 -0.04 3.18
C LYS A 22 -1.35 1.40 3.03
N PHE A 23 -2.20 2.40 3.22
CA PHE A 23 -1.84 3.80 2.96
C PHE A 23 -1.66 4.64 4.22
N VAL A 24 -2.14 4.17 5.37
CA VAL A 24 -1.99 4.87 6.65
C VAL A 24 -1.04 4.11 7.57
N LEU A 25 -1.29 2.81 7.81
CA LEU A 25 -0.43 2.05 8.74
C LEU A 25 0.96 1.79 8.17
N ASP A 26 1.10 1.42 6.90
CA ASP A 26 2.41 1.18 6.24
C ASP A 26 3.35 2.39 6.35
N PRO A 27 2.95 3.63 5.96
CA PRO A 27 3.81 4.81 6.10
C PRO A 27 4.11 5.20 7.54
N ILE A 28 3.16 5.04 8.46
CA ILE A 28 3.36 5.30 9.89
C ILE A 28 4.40 4.32 10.45
N ALA A 29 4.24 3.03 10.17
CA ALA A 29 5.17 1.98 10.59
C ALA A 29 6.57 2.24 10.02
N MET A 30 6.66 2.63 8.75
CA MET A 30 7.95 2.95 8.12
C MET A 30 8.60 4.18 8.75
N THR A 31 7.82 5.21 9.10
CA THR A 31 8.32 6.41 9.78
C THR A 31 8.88 6.06 11.16
N ILE A 32 8.12 5.29 11.95
CA ILE A 32 8.55 4.83 13.29
C ILE A 32 9.81 3.98 13.19
N GLY A 33 9.85 3.01 12.27
CA GLY A 33 11.00 2.14 12.05
C GLY A 33 12.23 2.93 11.61
N SER A 34 12.06 3.91 10.72
CA SER A 34 13.15 4.75 10.23
C SER A 34 13.74 5.60 11.36
N ILE A 35 12.91 6.17 12.22
CA ILE A 35 13.36 6.92 13.40
C ILE A 35 14.05 5.99 14.40
N ALA A 36 13.50 4.81 14.66
CA ALA A 36 14.07 3.85 15.61
C ALA A 36 15.47 3.35 15.20
N VAL A 37 15.71 3.19 13.90
CA VAL A 37 17.02 2.79 13.34
C VAL A 37 17.95 3.99 13.13
N GLY A 38 17.47 5.22 13.35
CA GLY A 38 18.28 6.44 13.24
C GLY A 38 18.51 6.93 11.81
N LEU A 39 17.68 6.53 10.85
CA LEU A 39 17.71 7.05 9.48
C LEU A 39 17.39 8.56 9.50
N ARG A 40 18.07 9.34 8.67
CA ARG A 40 17.89 10.80 8.57
C ARG A 40 17.92 11.29 7.13
N GLY A 41 17.31 12.46 6.91
CA GLY A 41 17.30 13.15 5.62
C GLY A 41 16.61 12.36 4.52
N ASP A 42 17.16 12.40 3.31
CA ASP A 42 16.57 11.81 2.10
C ASP A 42 16.29 10.31 2.22
N VAL A 43 17.05 9.58 3.04
CA VAL A 43 16.87 8.12 3.21
C VAL A 43 15.53 7.80 3.86
N VAL A 44 15.09 8.59 4.85
CA VAL A 44 13.77 8.45 5.50
C VAL A 44 12.65 8.76 4.50
N ARG A 45 12.87 9.78 3.65
CA ARG A 45 11.91 10.19 2.64
C ARG A 45 11.71 9.10 1.58
N VAL A 46 12.79 8.52 1.07
CA VAL A 46 12.74 7.41 0.13
C VAL A 46 12.09 6.17 0.76
N ALA A 47 12.43 5.86 2.02
CA ALA A 47 11.82 4.78 2.78
C ALA A 47 10.29 4.91 2.88
N ILE A 48 9.79 6.08 3.29
CA ILE A 48 8.35 6.34 3.41
C ILE A 48 7.65 6.29 2.04
N ILE A 49 8.27 6.86 1.01
CA ILE A 49 7.75 6.79 -0.37
C ILE A 49 7.64 5.34 -0.85
N GLN A 50 8.66 4.50 -0.59
CA GLN A 50 8.63 3.08 -0.94
C GLN A 50 7.53 2.31 -0.22
N ALA A 51 7.28 2.60 1.06
CA ALA A 51 6.19 1.98 1.81
C ALA A 51 4.80 2.34 1.25
N ALA A 52 4.65 3.53 0.67
CA ALA A 52 3.41 4.02 0.05
C ALA A 52 3.15 3.48 -1.36
N VAL A 53 4.09 2.73 -1.97
CA VAL A 53 3.91 2.13 -3.30
C VAL A 53 2.84 1.03 -3.26
N PRO A 54 2.04 0.88 -4.33
CA PRO A 54 1.02 -0.16 -4.42
C PRO A 54 1.60 -1.57 -4.26
N GLN A 55 0.78 -2.47 -3.73
CA GLN A 55 1.16 -3.84 -3.41
C GLN A 55 1.55 -4.63 -4.66
N SER A 56 2.49 -5.57 -4.53
CA SER A 56 2.97 -6.37 -5.66
C SER A 56 1.90 -7.36 -6.18
N ILE A 57 1.88 -7.57 -7.50
CA ILE A 57 1.03 -8.59 -8.15
C ILE A 57 1.41 -10.00 -7.65
N THR A 58 2.67 -10.22 -7.26
CA THR A 58 3.14 -11.49 -6.71
C THR A 58 2.45 -11.84 -5.39
N SER A 59 2.17 -10.86 -4.53
CA SER A 59 1.40 -11.08 -3.30
C SER A 59 -0.02 -11.58 -3.60
N PHE A 60 -0.63 -11.12 -4.70
CA PHE A 60 -1.94 -11.63 -5.15
C PHE A 60 -1.84 -13.07 -5.63
N MET A 61 -0.78 -13.42 -6.37
CA MET A 61 -0.53 -14.80 -6.79
C MET A 61 -0.41 -15.74 -5.58
N PHE A 62 0.31 -15.33 -4.53
CA PHE A 62 0.40 -16.11 -3.29
C PHE A 62 -0.95 -16.21 -2.56
N ALA A 63 -1.68 -15.11 -2.41
CA ALA A 63 -3.01 -15.14 -1.78
C ALA A 63 -3.97 -16.09 -2.52
N LYS A 64 -3.86 -16.15 -3.84
CA LYS A 64 -4.61 -17.09 -4.67
C LYS A 64 -4.17 -18.54 -4.45
N GLU A 65 -2.87 -18.79 -4.43
CA GLU A 65 -2.31 -20.12 -4.25
C GLU A 65 -2.71 -20.75 -2.90
N TYR A 66 -2.76 -19.92 -1.85
CA TYR A 66 -3.13 -20.35 -0.50
C TYR A 66 -4.62 -20.16 -0.15
N GLY A 67 -5.47 -19.74 -1.09
CA GLY A 67 -6.91 -19.51 -0.83
C GLY A 67 -7.21 -18.38 0.16
N LEU A 68 -6.27 -17.47 0.39
CA LEU A 68 -6.33 -16.36 1.35
C LEU A 68 -7.03 -15.13 0.75
N HIS A 69 -8.33 -15.26 0.47
CA HIS A 69 -9.21 -14.17 -0.03
C HIS A 69 -8.52 -13.25 -1.07
N PRO A 70 -8.11 -13.78 -2.24
CA PRO A 70 -7.36 -13.04 -3.27
C PRO A 70 -8.11 -11.80 -3.77
N ASP A 71 -9.43 -11.81 -3.61
CA ASP A 71 -10.36 -10.73 -3.90
C ASP A 71 -10.07 -9.42 -3.17
N VAL A 72 -9.69 -9.49 -1.89
CA VAL A 72 -9.32 -8.30 -1.09
C VAL A 72 -8.05 -7.68 -1.65
N LEU A 73 -7.07 -8.53 -1.97
CA LEU A 73 -5.76 -8.09 -2.45
C LEU A 73 -5.85 -7.46 -3.84
N SER A 74 -6.65 -8.02 -4.74
CA SER A 74 -6.88 -7.48 -6.10
C SER A 74 -7.47 -6.07 -6.05
N THR A 75 -8.55 -5.86 -5.28
CA THR A 75 -9.17 -4.54 -5.16
C THR A 75 -8.24 -3.53 -4.46
N ALA A 76 -7.51 -3.95 -3.43
CA ALA A 76 -6.51 -3.09 -2.77
C ALA A 76 -5.39 -2.67 -3.73
N VAL A 77 -4.91 -3.56 -4.61
CA VAL A 77 -3.90 -3.24 -5.63
C VAL A 77 -4.43 -2.27 -6.67
N ILE A 78 -5.64 -2.49 -7.20
CA ILE A 78 -6.23 -1.64 -8.24
C ILE A 78 -6.48 -0.22 -7.71
N ILE A 79 -7.19 -0.09 -6.59
CA ILE A 79 -7.45 1.21 -5.98
C ILE A 79 -6.16 1.83 -5.49
N GLY A 80 -5.26 1.01 -4.95
CA GLY A 80 -3.95 1.46 -4.49
C GLY A 80 -3.10 2.02 -5.62
N MET A 81 -3.12 1.42 -6.82
CA MET A 81 -2.47 1.99 -7.99
C MET A 81 -3.06 3.36 -8.35
N LEU A 82 -4.39 3.48 -8.33
CA LEU A 82 -5.08 4.74 -8.66
C LEU A 82 -4.73 5.88 -7.69
N ILE A 83 -4.64 5.56 -6.40
CA ILE A 83 -4.39 6.53 -5.32
C ILE A 83 -2.90 6.75 -5.08
N SER A 84 -2.03 5.82 -5.49
CA SER A 84 -0.59 5.89 -5.21
C SER A 84 0.06 7.17 -5.73
N VAL A 85 -0.28 7.59 -6.96
CA VAL A 85 0.33 8.78 -7.59
C VAL A 85 0.04 10.05 -6.79
N PRO A 86 -1.22 10.44 -6.52
CA PRO A 86 -1.49 11.63 -5.72
C PRO A 86 -0.96 11.52 -4.28
N LEU A 87 -0.92 10.31 -3.72
CA LEU A 87 -0.52 10.08 -2.34
C LEU A 87 1.00 10.16 -2.16
N ILE A 88 1.78 9.65 -3.12
CA ILE A 88 3.24 9.83 -3.17
C ILE A 88 3.60 11.32 -3.32
N ILE A 89 2.87 12.06 -4.16
CA ILE A 89 3.06 13.52 -4.30
C ILE A 89 2.78 14.22 -2.96
N LEU A 90 1.70 13.84 -2.26
CA LEU A 90 1.35 14.41 -0.96
C LEU A 90 2.42 14.11 0.09
N PHE A 91 2.94 12.88 0.15
CA PHE A 91 4.06 12.55 1.02
C PHE A 91 5.32 13.31 0.64
N TYR A 92 5.62 13.45 -0.65
CA TYR A 92 6.78 14.22 -1.09
C TYR A 92 6.67 15.67 -0.61
N VAL A 93 5.56 16.36 -0.85
CA VAL A 93 5.35 17.75 -0.40
C VAL A 93 5.33 17.86 1.13
N GLY A 94 4.66 16.94 1.83
CA GLY A 94 4.59 16.94 3.30
C GLY A 94 5.93 16.67 3.99
N LEU A 95 6.77 15.80 3.43
CA LEU A 95 8.13 15.54 3.89
C LEU A 95 9.15 16.55 3.39
N GLN A 96 8.77 17.52 2.55
CA GLN A 96 9.69 18.52 2.01
C GLN A 96 10.22 19.49 3.08
N GLY A 97 9.66 19.46 4.30
CA GLY A 97 10.10 20.21 5.47
C GLY A 97 10.81 19.40 6.56
N LEU A 98 11.11 18.11 6.33
CA LEU A 98 11.88 17.25 7.25
C LEU A 98 13.35 17.16 6.81
#